data_AF-A0A7M5XCZ8-F1
#
_entry.id   AF-A0A7M5XCZ8-F1
#
_cell.length_a   1.000
_cell.length_b   1.000
_cell.length_c   1.000
_cell.angle_alpha   90.00
_cell.angle_beta   90.00
_cell.angle_gamma   90.00
#
_symmetry.space_group_name_H-M   'P 1'
#
loop_
_entity.id
_entity.type
_entity.pdbx_description
1 polymer ?
#
loop_
_entity_poly.entity_id
_entity_poly.type
_entity_poly.pdbx_seq_one_letter_code
_entity_poly.pdbx_strand_id
1 'polypeptide(L)'
;MGHFATAFLLLVSSLIGIVYSRPARDVGKFPCHAFLDIINEWPDGYRGMLELPVLQEMTPYPQDLFKDGHVILKFNRSLNALDIPEGDHGLRRVSNDNREYRIFIKFTDQLRRLRLNSFFSLDMTIHHERWMKGKIGITGIQFGKFQCPEPKSEAIKYPDCDQYIRMIDNTPPDGFRAEFNIPVNYTMKGWNMEVGFTKEILILDVPQGIRTPAARNVKIFSIENREYNGFIKKNSIFKLEFMVHFDRNRFKKRYVKINYIRFGTFQCRLPSFDHHSGDM
;
A
#
# COMPACT_ATOMS: atom_id res chain seq x y z
N MET A 1 -36.01 -7.79 54.39
CA MET A 1 -35.22 -8.61 53.45
C MET A 1 -35.46 -8.05 52.07
N GLY A 2 -34.50 -7.25 51.57
CA GLY A 2 -34.66 -6.41 50.37
C GLY A 2 -34.21 -7.13 49.11
N HIS A 3 -35.05 -7.07 48.07
CA HIS A 3 -34.71 -7.48 46.71
C HIS A 3 -33.97 -6.34 46.00
N PHE A 4 -32.74 -6.59 45.56
CA PHE A 4 -32.03 -5.76 44.58
C PHE A 4 -32.28 -6.32 43.18
N ALA A 5 -32.97 -5.54 42.34
CA ALA A 5 -33.10 -5.80 40.91
C ALA A 5 -31.97 -5.08 40.18
N THR A 6 -31.09 -5.84 39.53
CA THR A 6 -29.98 -5.33 38.72
C THR A 6 -30.47 -5.12 37.29
N ALA A 7 -30.61 -3.86 36.86
CA ALA A 7 -30.96 -3.51 35.49
C ALA A 7 -29.71 -3.59 34.59
N PHE A 8 -29.73 -4.49 33.60
CA PHE A 8 -28.76 -4.55 32.52
C PHE A 8 -29.14 -3.52 31.44
N LEU A 9 -28.32 -2.48 31.26
CA LEU A 9 -28.41 -1.58 30.11
C LEU A 9 -27.54 -2.14 28.98
N LEU A 10 -28.17 -2.69 27.94
CA LEU A 10 -27.52 -3.01 26.67
C LEU A 10 -27.60 -1.79 25.76
N LEU A 11 -26.49 -1.07 25.61
CA LEU A 11 -26.29 -0.06 24.57
C LEU A 11 -25.97 -0.76 23.24
N VAL A 12 -26.96 -0.84 22.36
CA VAL A 12 -26.76 -1.24 20.97
C VAL A 12 -26.26 -0.02 20.20
N SER A 13 -24.95 0.01 19.94
CA SER A 13 -24.33 0.98 19.05
C SER A 13 -24.60 0.59 17.58
N SER A 14 -25.64 1.16 16.99
CA SER A 14 -25.86 1.06 15.54
C SER A 14 -24.82 1.94 14.81
N LEU A 15 -23.75 1.32 14.33
CA LEU A 15 -22.89 1.93 13.31
C LEU A 15 -23.68 1.99 12.00
N ILE A 16 -24.22 3.17 11.71
CA ILE A 16 -24.79 3.51 10.41
C ILE A 16 -23.61 3.60 9.43
N GLY A 17 -23.30 2.48 8.78
CA GLY A 17 -22.49 2.49 7.57
C GLY A 17 -23.26 3.20 6.48
N ILE A 18 -22.81 4.40 6.09
CA ILE A 18 -23.31 5.07 4.89
C ILE A 18 -22.85 4.22 3.70
N VAL A 19 -23.74 3.34 3.22
CA VAL A 19 -23.54 2.60 1.98
C VAL A 19 -23.70 3.59 0.84
N TYR A 20 -22.58 4.13 0.35
CA TYR A 20 -22.56 4.91 -0.88
C TYR A 20 -22.91 3.96 -2.04
N SER A 21 -24.18 3.91 -2.43
CA SER A 21 -24.57 3.24 -3.67
C SER A 21 -23.87 3.93 -4.84
N ARG A 22 -22.94 3.24 -5.50
CA ARG A 22 -22.19 3.78 -6.64
C ARG A 22 -23.02 3.55 -7.90
N PRO A 23 -23.39 4.58 -8.67
CA PRO A 23 -24.08 4.37 -9.93
C PRO A 23 -23.15 3.66 -10.92
N ALA A 24 -23.61 2.55 -11.51
CA ALA A 24 -22.83 1.73 -12.45
C ALA A 24 -22.40 2.45 -13.74
N ARG A 25 -22.82 3.70 -13.97
CA ARG A 25 -22.42 4.51 -15.15
C ARG A 25 -21.09 5.25 -14.98
N ASP A 26 -20.61 5.46 -13.75
CA ASP A 26 -19.38 6.23 -13.49
C ASP A 26 -18.14 5.35 -13.22
N VAL A 27 -18.23 4.06 -13.53
CA VAL A 27 -17.34 3.06 -12.95
C VAL A 27 -15.90 3.15 -13.47
N GLY A 28 -15.71 3.68 -14.67
CA GLY A 28 -14.38 3.92 -15.27
C GLY A 28 -13.54 5.03 -14.59
N LYS A 29 -14.09 5.75 -13.60
CA LYS A 29 -13.37 6.79 -12.85
C LYS A 29 -12.76 6.30 -11.54
N PHE A 30 -13.12 5.09 -11.09
CA PHE A 30 -12.69 4.57 -9.79
C PHE A 30 -11.46 3.68 -9.94
N PRO A 31 -10.51 3.77 -8.98
CA PRO A 31 -9.37 2.85 -8.96
C PRO A 31 -9.84 1.43 -8.62
N CYS A 32 -9.10 0.41 -9.05
CA CYS A 32 -9.57 -0.98 -8.95
C CYS A 32 -9.80 -1.45 -7.51
N HIS A 33 -9.00 -0.96 -6.57
CA HIS A 33 -9.19 -1.26 -5.15
C HIS A 33 -10.53 -0.76 -4.59
N ALA A 34 -11.19 0.19 -5.24
CA ALA A 34 -12.48 0.68 -4.78
C ALA A 34 -13.56 -0.41 -4.86
N PHE A 35 -13.42 -1.39 -5.73
CA PHE A 35 -14.39 -2.47 -5.91
C PHE A 35 -14.27 -3.59 -4.88
N LEU A 36 -13.25 -3.55 -4.01
CA LEU A 36 -13.03 -4.57 -3.00
C LEU A 36 -13.29 -3.99 -1.61
N ASP A 37 -14.36 -4.44 -0.99
CA ASP A 37 -14.68 -4.13 0.40
C ASP A 37 -14.06 -5.18 1.32
N ILE A 38 -13.08 -4.79 2.13
CA ILE A 38 -12.44 -5.69 3.09
C ILE A 38 -13.37 -5.88 4.29
N ILE A 39 -13.75 -7.12 4.56
CA ILE A 39 -14.64 -7.51 5.66
C ILE A 39 -13.82 -7.83 6.90
N ASN A 40 -12.82 -8.70 6.76
CA ASN A 40 -11.96 -9.18 7.86
C ASN A 40 -10.49 -9.17 7.43
N GLU A 41 -9.57 -8.88 8.34
CA GLU A 41 -8.12 -8.82 8.08
C GLU A 41 -7.36 -9.58 9.17
N TRP A 42 -6.29 -10.28 8.78
CA TRP A 42 -5.39 -11.05 9.65
C TRP A 42 -3.93 -10.90 9.16
N PRO A 43 -2.92 -11.33 9.93
CA PRO A 43 -1.52 -11.05 9.60
C PRO A 43 -1.04 -11.56 8.24
N ASP A 44 -1.64 -12.64 7.74
CA ASP A 44 -1.28 -13.34 6.50
C ASP A 44 -2.41 -13.32 5.46
N GLY A 45 -3.35 -12.40 5.56
CA GLY A 45 -4.41 -12.25 4.56
C GLY A 45 -5.61 -11.44 4.98
N TYR A 46 -6.63 -11.45 4.12
CA TYR A 46 -7.90 -10.81 4.40
C TYR A 46 -9.03 -11.42 3.57
N ARG A 47 -10.27 -11.29 4.06
CA ARG A 47 -11.50 -11.63 3.35
C ARG A 47 -12.18 -10.35 2.90
N GLY A 48 -12.65 -10.32 1.67
CA GLY A 48 -13.37 -9.18 1.11
C GLY A 48 -14.47 -9.56 0.15
N MET A 49 -15.36 -8.62 -0.11
CA MET A 49 -16.39 -8.71 -1.14
C MET A 49 -15.95 -7.87 -2.35
N LEU A 50 -15.79 -8.51 -3.51
CA LEU A 50 -15.52 -7.83 -4.76
C LEU A 50 -16.83 -7.53 -5.50
N GLU A 51 -17.12 -6.26 -5.72
CA GLU A 51 -18.31 -5.82 -6.46
C GLU A 51 -17.98 -5.48 -7.92
N LEU A 52 -18.52 -6.27 -8.85
CA LEU A 52 -18.26 -6.16 -10.27
C LEU A 52 -19.45 -5.52 -11.01
N PRO A 53 -19.27 -4.36 -11.66
CA PRO A 53 -20.35 -3.70 -12.38
C PRO A 53 -20.78 -4.50 -13.62
N VAL A 54 -22.09 -4.60 -13.83
CA VAL A 54 -22.68 -5.26 -15.00
C VAL A 54 -22.93 -4.21 -16.08
N LEU A 55 -21.94 -4.03 -16.97
CA LEU A 55 -21.99 -3.02 -18.05
C LEU A 55 -22.59 -3.52 -19.37
N GLN A 56 -23.03 -4.77 -19.40
CA GLN A 56 -23.71 -5.37 -20.55
C GLN A 56 -24.71 -6.42 -20.07
N GLU A 57 -25.74 -6.69 -20.89
CA GLU A 57 -26.65 -7.80 -20.62
C GLU A 57 -25.91 -9.14 -20.74
N MET A 58 -26.10 -9.99 -19.73
CA MET A 58 -25.55 -11.34 -19.71
C MET A 58 -26.49 -12.28 -20.49
N THR A 59 -26.36 -12.30 -21.81
CA THR A 59 -27.12 -13.24 -22.64
C THR A 59 -26.53 -14.67 -22.53
N PRO A 60 -27.25 -15.72 -22.96
CA PRO A 60 -26.71 -17.09 -22.95
C PRO A 60 -25.61 -17.35 -24.00
N TYR A 61 -25.44 -16.46 -24.98
CA TYR A 61 -24.58 -16.63 -26.16
C TYR A 61 -23.22 -15.88 -26.21
N PRO A 62 -22.73 -15.13 -25.19
CA PRO A 62 -21.43 -14.49 -25.26
C PRO A 62 -20.35 -15.48 -24.77
N GLN A 63 -20.37 -16.73 -25.26
CA GLN A 63 -19.32 -17.72 -24.91
C GLN A 63 -17.94 -17.10 -25.17
N ASP A 64 -17.82 -16.35 -26.26
CA ASP A 64 -16.66 -15.59 -26.72
C ASP A 64 -16.08 -14.59 -25.71
N LEU A 65 -16.92 -13.91 -24.94
CA LEU A 65 -16.46 -12.90 -23.97
C LEU A 65 -15.89 -13.51 -22.69
N PHE A 66 -16.21 -14.78 -22.41
CA PHE A 66 -15.83 -15.46 -21.18
C PHE A 66 -15.01 -16.73 -21.41
N LYS A 67 -14.60 -17.02 -22.65
CA LYS A 67 -13.75 -18.18 -23.02
C LYS A 67 -12.46 -18.23 -22.19
N ASP A 68 -11.95 -17.04 -21.87
CA ASP A 68 -10.69 -16.83 -21.18
C ASP A 68 -10.82 -16.67 -19.66
N GLY A 69 -12.02 -16.82 -19.11
CA GLY A 69 -12.34 -16.55 -17.70
C GLY A 69 -13.42 -15.50 -17.59
N HIS A 70 -14.24 -15.59 -16.53
CA HIS A 70 -15.32 -14.63 -16.29
C HIS A 70 -14.81 -13.36 -15.63
N VAL A 71 -13.86 -13.52 -14.71
CA VAL A 71 -13.18 -12.42 -14.02
C VAL A 71 -11.67 -12.61 -14.12
N ILE A 72 -10.95 -11.56 -14.47
CA ILE A 72 -9.48 -11.52 -14.39
C ILE A 72 -9.09 -10.51 -13.31
N LEU A 73 -8.29 -10.95 -12.35
CA LEU A 73 -7.76 -10.11 -11.27
C LEU A 73 -6.25 -10.01 -11.40
N LYS A 74 -5.74 -8.79 -11.29
CA LYS A 74 -4.30 -8.51 -11.16
C LYS A 74 -4.02 -7.87 -9.82
N PHE A 75 -2.92 -8.25 -9.19
CA PHE A 75 -2.48 -7.74 -7.89
C PHE A 75 -1.15 -6.99 -8.01
N ASN A 76 -0.94 -5.98 -7.17
CA ASN A 76 0.33 -5.24 -7.11
C ASN A 76 1.50 -6.07 -6.54
N ARG A 77 1.20 -7.24 -5.96
CA ARG A 77 2.14 -8.17 -5.34
C ARG A 77 1.69 -9.60 -5.55
N SER A 78 2.65 -10.52 -5.43
CA SER A 78 2.42 -11.95 -5.54
C SER A 78 1.59 -12.46 -4.35
N LEU A 79 0.62 -13.33 -4.62
CA LEU A 79 -0.18 -13.98 -3.59
C LEU A 79 0.37 -15.38 -3.26
N ASN A 80 0.11 -15.83 -2.03
CA ASN A 80 0.31 -17.23 -1.66
C ASN A 80 -0.85 -18.08 -2.19
N ALA A 81 -2.08 -17.64 -1.91
CA ALA A 81 -3.31 -18.25 -2.37
C ALA A 81 -4.41 -17.19 -2.53
N LEU A 82 -5.41 -17.55 -3.34
CA LEU A 82 -6.63 -16.78 -3.54
C LEU A 82 -7.75 -17.81 -3.50
N ASP A 83 -8.67 -17.68 -2.54
CA ASP A 83 -9.81 -18.60 -2.41
C ASP A 83 -11.09 -17.85 -2.71
N ILE A 84 -11.92 -18.44 -3.56
CA ILE A 84 -13.19 -17.86 -4.01
C ILE A 84 -14.23 -18.98 -3.97
N PRO A 85 -15.03 -19.08 -2.90
CA PRO A 85 -15.93 -20.22 -2.68
C PRO A 85 -16.91 -20.45 -3.84
N GLU A 86 -17.37 -19.38 -4.49
CA GLU A 86 -18.31 -19.44 -5.61
C GLU A 86 -17.62 -19.69 -6.97
N GLY A 87 -16.29 -19.61 -7.02
CA GLY A 87 -15.45 -19.76 -8.21
C GLY A 87 -14.66 -21.07 -8.28
N ASP A 88 -14.88 -21.99 -7.33
CA ASP A 88 -14.06 -23.19 -7.12
C ASP A 88 -14.15 -24.26 -8.23
N HIS A 89 -14.91 -23.99 -9.29
CA HIS A 89 -14.95 -24.85 -10.48
C HIS A 89 -13.90 -24.50 -11.55
N GLY A 90 -13.04 -23.51 -11.32
CA GLY A 90 -11.98 -23.23 -12.27
C GLY A 90 -11.08 -22.04 -11.99
N LEU A 91 -10.80 -21.69 -10.73
CA LEU A 91 -9.75 -20.70 -10.46
C LEU A 91 -8.42 -21.15 -11.10
N ARG A 92 -7.89 -20.35 -12.02
CA ARG A 92 -6.62 -20.60 -12.70
C ARG A 92 -5.66 -19.46 -12.45
N ARG A 93 -4.47 -19.80 -11.97
CA ARG A 93 -3.33 -18.90 -11.95
C ARG A 93 -2.80 -18.74 -13.38
N VAL A 94 -2.60 -17.51 -13.82
CA VAL A 94 -2.23 -17.20 -15.22
C VAL A 94 -0.76 -16.82 -15.32
N SER A 95 -0.25 -16.09 -14.32
CA SER A 95 1.12 -15.60 -14.34
C SER A 95 2.02 -16.43 -13.41
N ASN A 96 3.28 -16.62 -13.85
CA ASN A 96 4.31 -17.32 -13.09
C ASN A 96 4.68 -16.61 -11.78
N ASP A 97 4.38 -15.31 -11.66
CA ASP A 97 4.65 -14.49 -10.49
C ASP A 97 3.49 -14.46 -9.47
N ASN A 98 2.43 -15.26 -9.67
CA ASN A 98 1.24 -15.32 -8.80
C ASN A 98 0.55 -13.95 -8.63
N ARG A 99 0.57 -13.09 -9.65
CA ARG A 99 -0.11 -11.78 -9.63
C ARG A 99 -1.37 -11.73 -10.46
N GLU A 100 -1.58 -12.68 -11.36
CA GLU A 100 -2.75 -12.72 -12.23
C GLU A 100 -3.54 -14.02 -12.07
N TYR A 101 -4.84 -13.86 -11.85
CA TYR A 101 -5.80 -14.94 -11.62
C TYR A 101 -6.99 -14.80 -12.58
N ARG A 102 -7.35 -15.91 -13.23
CA ARG A 102 -8.58 -16.08 -14.02
C ARG A 102 -9.58 -16.89 -13.22
N ILE A 103 -10.78 -16.35 -13.05
CA ILE A 103 -11.84 -16.96 -12.26
C ILE A 103 -12.94 -17.39 -13.23
N PHE A 104 -13.29 -18.67 -13.19
CA PHE A 104 -14.36 -19.23 -13.99
C PHE A 104 -15.58 -19.41 -13.10
N ILE A 105 -16.48 -18.44 -13.15
CA ILE A 105 -17.75 -18.50 -12.41
C ILE A 105 -18.62 -19.53 -13.11
N LYS A 106 -19.18 -20.47 -12.34
CA LYS A 106 -20.18 -21.39 -12.89
C LYS A 106 -21.34 -20.56 -13.43
N PHE A 107 -21.69 -20.72 -14.70
CA PHE A 107 -22.82 -20.02 -15.30
C PHE A 107 -24.13 -20.54 -14.69
N THR A 108 -24.48 -20.00 -13.52
CA THR A 108 -25.71 -20.33 -12.80
C THR A 108 -26.84 -19.38 -13.24
N ASP A 109 -28.06 -19.68 -12.79
CA ASP A 109 -29.20 -18.77 -12.95
C ASP A 109 -28.94 -17.38 -12.35
N GLN A 110 -27.97 -17.21 -11.44
CA GLN A 110 -27.63 -15.91 -10.88
C GLN A 110 -27.02 -14.96 -11.92
N LEU A 111 -26.07 -15.43 -12.74
CA LEU A 111 -25.49 -14.61 -13.81
C LEU A 111 -26.55 -14.22 -14.85
N ARG A 112 -27.50 -15.11 -15.16
CA ARG A 112 -28.63 -14.85 -16.08
C ARG A 112 -29.61 -13.80 -15.56
N ARG A 113 -29.66 -13.61 -14.24
CA ARG A 113 -30.55 -12.63 -13.59
C ARG A 113 -29.91 -11.26 -13.41
N LEU A 114 -28.61 -11.13 -13.70
CA LEU A 114 -27.92 -9.86 -13.64
C LEU A 114 -28.52 -8.90 -14.66
N ARG A 115 -28.85 -7.69 -14.19
CA ARG A 115 -29.43 -6.63 -15.03
C ARG A 115 -28.34 -5.64 -15.39
N LEU A 116 -28.47 -5.01 -16.55
CA LEU A 116 -27.62 -3.88 -16.90
C LEU A 116 -27.65 -2.83 -15.77
N ASN A 117 -26.48 -2.31 -15.40
CA ASN A 117 -26.27 -1.38 -14.28
C ASN A 117 -26.45 -1.98 -12.87
N SER A 118 -26.51 -3.31 -12.71
CA SER A 118 -26.39 -3.95 -11.40
C SER A 118 -24.93 -4.25 -11.04
N PHE A 119 -24.71 -4.82 -9.87
CA PHE A 119 -23.41 -5.36 -9.44
C PHE A 119 -23.52 -6.89 -9.28
N PHE A 120 -22.43 -7.57 -9.57
CA PHE A 120 -22.20 -8.97 -9.22
C PHE A 120 -21.17 -9.01 -8.10
N SER A 121 -21.53 -9.56 -6.96
CA SER A 121 -20.67 -9.61 -5.78
C SER A 121 -19.99 -10.96 -5.70
N LEU A 122 -18.70 -10.97 -5.39
CA LEU A 122 -17.88 -12.17 -5.28
C LEU A 122 -17.12 -12.16 -3.95
N ASP A 123 -17.41 -13.12 -3.09
CA ASP A 123 -16.68 -13.33 -1.83
C ASP A 123 -15.30 -13.94 -2.12
N MET A 124 -14.27 -13.37 -1.53
CA MET A 124 -12.90 -13.84 -1.73
C MET A 124 -12.04 -13.72 -0.48
N THR A 125 -11.10 -14.65 -0.37
CA THR A 125 -10.05 -14.67 0.63
C THR A 125 -8.69 -14.57 -0.05
N ILE A 126 -7.89 -13.58 0.35
CA ILE A 126 -6.56 -13.33 -0.21
C ILE A 126 -5.53 -13.70 0.84
N HIS A 127 -4.64 -14.64 0.51
CA HIS A 127 -3.56 -15.08 1.37
C HIS A 127 -2.22 -14.52 0.89
N HIS A 128 -1.41 -14.05 1.83
CA HIS A 128 -0.09 -13.50 1.56
C HIS A 128 0.92 -13.80 2.65
N GLU A 129 2.20 -13.61 2.36
CA GLU A 129 3.26 -13.83 3.35
C GLU A 129 3.09 -12.89 4.56
N ARG A 130 3.24 -13.46 5.76
CA ARG A 130 3.06 -12.75 7.05
C ARG A 130 4.02 -11.57 7.23
N TRP A 131 5.18 -11.60 6.56
CA TRP A 131 6.20 -10.55 6.64
C TRP A 131 6.03 -9.46 5.58
N MET A 132 5.10 -9.59 4.63
CA MET A 132 4.82 -8.53 3.67
C MET A 132 4.12 -7.36 4.38
N LYS A 133 4.87 -6.28 4.61
CA LYS A 133 4.30 -5.03 5.13
C LYS A 133 3.50 -4.32 4.02
N GLY A 134 2.25 -3.96 4.32
CA GLY A 134 1.35 -3.20 3.46
C GLY A 134 0.30 -4.06 2.75
N LYS A 135 -0.88 -3.47 2.49
CA LYS A 135 -2.02 -4.16 1.88
C LYS A 135 -1.71 -4.55 0.43
N ILE A 136 -1.99 -5.80 0.07
CA ILE A 136 -1.99 -6.21 -1.33
C ILE A 136 -3.21 -5.58 -1.99
N GLY A 137 -2.97 -4.79 -3.02
CA GLY A 137 -4.01 -4.08 -3.75
C GLY A 137 -4.32 -4.77 -5.07
N ILE A 138 -5.59 -4.74 -5.46
CA ILE A 138 -6.01 -5.08 -6.82
C ILE A 138 -5.60 -3.93 -7.75
N THR A 139 -4.83 -4.25 -8.78
CA THR A 139 -4.34 -3.31 -9.80
C THR A 139 -5.07 -3.43 -11.13
N GLY A 140 -5.78 -4.54 -11.35
CA GLY A 140 -6.56 -4.75 -12.56
C GLY A 140 -7.74 -5.66 -12.29
N ILE A 141 -8.88 -5.32 -12.89
CA ILE A 141 -10.11 -6.12 -12.88
C ILE A 141 -10.65 -6.13 -14.29
N GLN A 142 -10.96 -7.31 -14.82
CA GLN A 142 -11.75 -7.47 -16.04
C GLN A 142 -12.95 -8.35 -15.75
N PHE A 143 -14.15 -7.90 -16.16
CA PHE A 143 -15.41 -8.64 -16.06
C PHE A 143 -16.31 -8.30 -17.26
N GLY A 144 -16.35 -9.18 -18.26
CA GLY A 144 -17.02 -8.89 -19.54
C GLY A 144 -16.42 -7.64 -20.21
N LYS A 145 -17.26 -6.63 -20.49
CA LYS A 145 -16.82 -5.32 -21.01
C LYS A 145 -16.27 -4.38 -19.95
N PHE A 146 -16.50 -4.67 -18.67
CA PHE A 146 -15.89 -3.88 -17.61
C PHE A 146 -14.41 -4.20 -17.55
N GLN A 147 -13.59 -3.17 -17.72
CA GLN A 147 -12.20 -3.17 -17.35
C GLN A 147 -12.02 -2.00 -16.41
N CYS A 148 -11.59 -2.29 -15.19
CA CYS A 148 -11.06 -1.23 -14.36
C CYS A 148 -9.82 -0.68 -15.09
N PRO A 149 -9.69 0.65 -15.26
CA PRO A 149 -8.47 1.20 -15.82
C PRO A 149 -7.32 0.70 -14.95
N GLU A 150 -6.34 0.01 -15.56
CA GLU A 150 -5.05 -0.14 -14.89
C GLU A 150 -4.71 1.26 -14.38
N PRO A 151 -4.42 1.44 -13.08
CA PRO A 151 -4.01 2.74 -12.59
C PRO A 151 -2.86 3.10 -13.51
N LYS A 152 -3.08 4.10 -14.39
CA LYS A 152 -2.00 4.66 -15.18
C LYS A 152 -0.95 4.90 -14.12
N SER A 153 0.18 4.23 -14.22
CA SER A 153 1.29 4.53 -13.35
C SER A 153 1.76 5.91 -13.76
N GLU A 154 0.97 6.94 -13.44
CA GLU A 154 1.50 8.24 -13.13
C GLU A 154 2.54 7.92 -12.08
N ALA A 155 3.80 7.88 -12.53
CA ALA A 155 4.93 7.58 -11.68
C ALA A 155 4.73 8.45 -10.46
N ILE A 156 4.47 7.81 -9.30
CA ILE A 156 4.17 8.53 -8.06
C ILE A 156 5.33 9.51 -7.91
N LYS A 157 5.06 10.78 -8.19
CA LYS A 157 6.10 11.78 -8.24
C LYS A 157 6.37 12.16 -6.80
N TYR A 158 7.30 11.44 -6.20
CA TYR A 158 7.77 11.78 -4.87
C TYR A 158 8.46 13.14 -4.93
N PRO A 159 8.21 14.02 -3.95
CA PRO A 159 8.98 15.24 -3.85
C PRO A 159 10.46 14.90 -3.58
N ASP A 160 11.34 15.81 -3.96
CA ASP A 160 12.77 15.70 -3.69
C ASP A 160 13.04 15.73 -2.18
N CYS A 161 13.83 14.79 -1.68
CA CYS A 161 14.18 14.73 -0.26
C CYS A 161 14.98 15.94 0.21
N ASP A 162 15.75 16.59 -0.66
CA ASP A 162 16.57 17.74 -0.30
C ASP A 162 15.72 18.92 0.23
N GLN A 163 14.43 18.99 -0.14
CA GLN A 163 13.48 20.00 0.36
C GLN A 163 13.13 19.81 1.86
N TYR A 164 13.33 18.63 2.40
CA TYR A 164 12.98 18.26 3.78
C TYR A 164 14.20 18.04 4.66
N ILE A 165 15.39 18.37 4.16
CA ILE A 165 16.65 18.22 4.87
C ILE A 165 17.26 19.61 5.04
N ARG A 166 17.44 20.03 6.29
CA ARG A 166 18.20 21.24 6.61
C ARG A 166 19.61 20.85 7.00
N MET A 167 20.59 21.24 6.18
CA MET A 167 22.01 21.08 6.53
C MET A 167 22.36 21.97 7.72
N ILE A 168 23.01 21.39 8.74
CA ILE A 168 23.48 22.10 9.93
C ILE A 168 24.99 22.33 9.83
N ASP A 169 25.75 21.28 9.54
CA ASP A 169 27.19 21.35 9.35
C ASP A 169 27.61 20.42 8.21
N ASN A 170 28.30 21.00 7.24
CA ASN A 170 28.81 20.30 6.08
C ASN A 170 30.34 20.43 5.93
N THR A 171 31.05 20.84 6.99
CA THR A 171 32.50 21.03 6.98
C THR A 171 33.32 19.74 7.06
N PRO A 172 32.90 18.67 7.79
CA PRO A 172 33.72 17.46 7.87
C PRO A 172 33.86 16.76 6.51
N PRO A 173 35.05 16.28 6.13
CA PRO A 173 35.27 15.64 4.84
C PRO A 173 34.65 14.24 4.75
N ASP A 174 34.43 13.58 5.89
CA ASP A 174 33.97 12.21 6.08
C ASP A 174 32.55 12.13 6.66
N GLY A 175 31.85 13.26 6.74
CA GLY A 175 30.53 13.29 7.35
C GLY A 175 29.81 14.61 7.22
N PHE A 176 28.59 14.66 7.74
CA PHE A 176 27.81 15.88 7.85
C PHE A 176 26.74 15.77 8.94
N ARG A 177 26.27 16.91 9.42
CA ARG A 177 25.17 17.05 10.37
C ARG A 177 24.01 17.77 9.70
N ALA A 178 22.80 17.24 9.88
CA ALA A 178 21.59 17.79 9.29
C ALA A 178 20.36 17.50 10.16
N GLU A 179 19.22 18.03 9.75
CA GLU A 179 17.93 17.86 10.41
C GLU A 179 16.85 17.53 9.38
N PHE A 180 16.05 16.50 9.68
CA PHE A 180 14.80 16.22 8.96
C PHE A 180 13.74 17.24 9.36
N ASN A 181 13.02 17.80 8.38
CA ASN A 181 11.90 18.71 8.57
C ASN A 181 10.68 18.19 7.79
N ILE A 182 9.95 17.23 8.37
CA ILE A 182 8.90 16.48 7.66
C ILE A 182 7.51 16.95 8.10
N PRO A 183 6.61 17.34 7.18
CA PRO A 183 5.23 17.68 7.53
C PRO A 183 4.44 16.44 7.97
N VAL A 184 3.66 16.58 9.04
CA VAL A 184 2.90 15.49 9.64
C VAL A 184 1.40 15.72 9.46
N ASN A 185 0.74 14.85 8.71
CA ASN A 185 -0.67 15.02 8.32
C ASN A 185 -1.68 14.36 9.29
N TYR A 186 -1.20 13.62 10.29
CA TYR A 186 -2.04 12.95 11.28
C TYR A 186 -1.30 12.77 12.62
N THR A 187 -2.05 12.63 13.72
CA THR A 187 -1.45 12.45 15.04
C THR A 187 -0.88 11.04 15.19
N MET A 188 0.36 10.95 15.66
CA MET A 188 1.08 9.68 15.89
C MET A 188 1.29 9.45 17.39
N LYS A 189 1.19 8.19 17.84
CA LYS A 189 1.49 7.72 19.20
C LYS A 189 2.58 6.65 19.13
N GLY A 190 3.76 7.07 18.67
CA GLY A 190 4.85 6.23 18.22
C GLY A 190 5.15 6.52 16.75
N TRP A 191 6.43 6.62 16.40
CA TRP A 191 6.86 6.91 15.04
C TRP A 191 8.04 6.03 14.65
N ASN A 192 8.09 5.71 13.36
CA ASN A 192 9.19 5.02 12.70
C ASN A 192 9.45 5.72 11.36
N MET A 193 10.72 5.92 11.06
CA MET A 193 11.24 6.47 9.82
C MET A 193 12.20 5.47 9.16
N GLU A 194 12.04 5.23 7.87
CA GLU A 194 13.05 4.55 7.05
C GLU A 194 13.79 5.57 6.19
N VAL A 195 15.12 5.55 6.24
CA VAL A 195 15.99 6.43 5.45
C VAL A 195 16.95 5.57 4.64
N GLY A 196 16.96 5.79 3.33
CA GLY A 196 17.90 5.17 2.41
C GLY A 196 18.93 6.17 1.91
N PHE A 197 20.19 5.75 1.77
CA PHE A 197 21.29 6.53 1.22
C PHE A 197 21.72 5.99 -0.15
N THR A 198 22.28 6.86 -1.00
CA THR A 198 22.83 6.50 -2.32
C THR A 198 24.10 5.65 -2.21
N LYS A 199 24.83 5.78 -1.11
CA LYS A 199 26.06 5.04 -0.79
C LYS A 199 25.96 4.45 0.61
N GLU A 200 26.78 3.45 0.88
CA GLU A 200 26.91 2.90 2.23
C GLU A 200 27.49 3.94 3.17
N ILE A 201 26.88 4.06 4.34
CA ILE A 201 27.37 4.93 5.40
C ILE A 201 27.92 4.07 6.55
N LEU A 202 28.97 4.56 7.19
CA LEU A 202 29.61 3.90 8.31
C LEU A 202 28.73 4.02 9.56
N ILE A 203 28.27 5.23 9.83
CA ILE A 203 27.51 5.56 11.04
C ILE A 203 26.43 6.56 10.65
N LEU A 204 25.21 6.33 11.16
CA LEU A 204 24.14 7.30 11.22
C LEU A 204 23.85 7.54 12.69
N ASP A 205 24.14 8.71 13.24
CA ASP A 205 23.82 9.01 14.64
C ASP A 205 22.58 9.89 14.71
N VAL A 206 21.64 9.48 15.57
CA VAL A 206 20.34 10.13 15.71
C VAL A 206 20.03 10.28 17.20
N PRO A 207 20.38 11.41 17.84
CA PRO A 207 20.33 11.54 19.30
C PRO A 207 18.93 11.24 19.88
N GLN A 208 17.89 11.72 19.20
CA GLN A 208 16.50 11.61 19.63
C GLN A 208 15.77 10.37 19.08
N GLY A 209 16.49 9.42 18.48
CA GLY A 209 15.92 8.19 17.94
C GLY A 209 16.71 6.94 18.32
N ILE A 210 16.08 5.79 18.15
CA ILE A 210 16.73 4.48 18.20
C ILE A 210 16.88 4.02 16.76
N ARG A 211 18.10 3.71 16.32
CA ARG A 211 18.35 3.28 14.94
C ARG A 211 18.56 1.78 14.85
N THR A 212 18.14 1.22 13.73
CA THR A 212 18.45 -0.14 13.29
C THR A 212 18.79 -0.14 11.78
N PRO A 213 19.77 -0.92 11.32
CA PRO A 213 20.67 -1.72 12.12
C PRO A 213 21.69 -0.85 12.88
N ALA A 214 22.26 -1.40 13.96
CA ALA A 214 23.44 -0.83 14.61
C ALA A 214 24.72 -1.03 13.75
N ALA A 215 24.65 -1.92 12.76
CA ALA A 215 25.73 -2.28 11.85
C ALA A 215 26.27 -1.09 11.03
N ARG A 216 27.53 -1.23 10.60
CA ARG A 216 28.24 -0.27 9.74
C ARG A 216 28.13 -0.72 8.28
N ASN A 217 28.39 0.21 7.34
CA ASN A 217 28.37 -0.03 5.89
C ASN A 217 26.99 -0.46 5.38
N VAL A 218 25.95 0.21 5.85
CA VAL A 218 24.57 -0.06 5.44
C VAL A 218 24.03 1.15 4.68
N LYS A 219 23.11 0.91 3.75
CA LYS A 219 22.44 1.97 2.97
C LYS A 219 21.08 2.35 3.53
N ILE A 220 20.43 1.48 4.29
CA ILE A 220 19.05 1.65 4.76
C ILE A 220 19.03 1.55 6.28
N PHE A 221 18.38 2.53 6.91
CA PHE A 221 18.23 2.61 8.35
C PHE A 221 16.74 2.80 8.67
N SER A 222 16.26 2.04 9.65
CA SER A 222 15.03 2.32 10.37
C SER A 222 15.37 3.10 11.63
N ILE A 223 14.62 4.15 11.91
CA ILE A 223 14.78 5.00 13.09
C ILE A 223 13.41 5.04 13.77
N GLU A 224 13.35 4.67 15.03
CA GLU A 224 12.12 4.70 15.83
C GLU A 224 12.24 5.65 17.02
N ASN A 225 11.08 6.04 17.54
CA ASN A 225 11.01 6.90 18.70
C ASN A 225 11.64 6.25 19.93
N ARG A 226 12.17 7.09 20.81
CA ARG A 226 12.42 6.72 22.20
C ARG A 226 11.10 6.69 22.96
N GLU A 227 11.08 6.04 24.11
CA GLU A 227 9.87 5.87 24.92
C GLU A 227 9.16 7.21 25.24
N TYR A 228 9.94 8.27 25.45
CA TYR A 228 9.43 9.58 25.86
C TYR A 228 9.02 10.51 24.71
N ASN A 229 9.31 10.19 23.45
CA ASN A 229 9.10 11.13 22.32
C ASN A 229 8.30 10.55 21.15
N GLY A 230 7.47 9.53 21.39
CA GLY A 230 6.62 8.93 20.36
C GLY A 230 5.44 9.79 19.91
N PHE A 231 5.00 10.76 20.71
CA PHE A 231 3.82 11.56 20.38
C PHE A 231 4.15 12.70 19.41
N ILE A 232 3.48 12.75 18.25
CA ILE A 232 3.57 13.85 17.29
C ILE A 232 2.17 14.31 16.89
N LYS A 233 1.93 15.62 16.95
CA LYS A 233 0.63 16.22 16.64
C LYS A 233 0.42 16.33 15.13
N LYS A 234 -0.81 16.08 14.68
CA LYS A 234 -1.26 16.44 13.31
C LYS A 234 -0.96 17.91 12.99
N ASN A 235 -0.66 18.19 11.72
CA ASN A 235 -0.34 19.50 11.14
C ASN A 235 0.89 20.17 11.79
N SER A 236 1.80 19.38 12.35
CA SER A 236 3.10 19.86 12.85
C SER A 236 4.22 19.50 11.87
N ILE A 237 5.42 20.01 12.15
CA ILE A 237 6.65 19.59 11.47
C ILE A 237 7.42 18.68 12.42
N PHE A 238 7.66 17.45 12.00
CA PHE A 238 8.57 16.55 12.67
C PHE A 238 10.01 17.01 12.42
N LYS A 239 10.75 17.26 13.50
CA LYS A 239 12.15 17.66 13.46
C LYS A 239 13.02 16.61 14.11
N LEU A 240 14.03 16.15 13.39
CA LEU A 240 14.96 15.15 13.91
C LEU A 240 16.36 15.39 13.38
N GLU A 241 17.26 15.73 14.29
CA GLU A 241 18.67 15.92 14.00
C GLU A 241 19.37 14.57 13.80
N PHE A 242 20.29 14.53 12.85
CA PHE A 242 21.14 13.39 12.60
C PHE A 242 22.54 13.79 12.12
N MET A 243 23.49 12.87 12.30
CA MET A 243 24.86 12.97 11.81
C MET A 243 25.20 11.73 11.00
N VAL A 244 25.89 11.92 9.89
CA VAL A 244 26.31 10.84 9.00
C VAL A 244 27.83 10.81 8.94
N HIS A 245 28.41 9.61 9.04
CA HIS A 245 29.80 9.35 8.72
C HIS A 245 29.91 8.31 7.61
N PHE A 246 30.82 8.52 6.67
CA PHE A 246 31.09 7.62 5.55
C PHE A 246 32.59 7.50 5.29
N ASP A 247 32.99 6.45 4.57
CA ASP A 247 34.40 6.25 4.21
C ASP A 247 34.80 7.21 3.09
N ARG A 248 35.51 8.30 3.46
CA ARG A 248 36.01 9.32 2.53
C ARG A 248 37.00 8.78 1.49
N ASN A 249 37.64 7.64 1.76
CA ASN A 249 38.56 7.01 0.80
C ASN A 249 37.79 6.23 -0.28
N ARG A 250 36.58 5.76 0.04
CA ARG A 250 35.70 5.05 -0.91
C ARG A 250 34.82 6.00 -1.72
N PHE A 251 34.27 7.02 -1.08
CA PHE A 251 33.28 7.89 -1.69
C PHE A 251 33.61 9.37 -1.46
N LYS A 252 33.52 10.17 -2.53
CA LYS A 252 33.49 11.64 -2.39
C LYS A 252 32.15 12.05 -1.76
N LYS A 253 32.20 12.95 -0.78
CA LYS A 253 31.05 13.47 -0.04
C LYS A 253 29.83 13.82 -0.89
N ARG A 254 30.04 14.49 -2.04
CA ARG A 254 28.97 14.88 -2.99
C ARG A 254 28.11 13.73 -3.52
N TYR A 255 28.59 12.48 -3.42
CA TYR A 255 27.88 11.29 -3.86
C TYR A 255 27.11 10.58 -2.75
N VAL A 256 27.29 11.00 -1.50
CA VAL A 256 26.58 10.45 -0.33
C VAL A 256 25.37 11.36 -0.07
N LYS A 257 24.21 10.94 -0.58
CA LYS A 257 22.95 11.66 -0.46
C LYS A 257 21.89 10.75 0.13
N ILE A 258 20.84 11.34 0.71
CA ILE A 258 19.64 10.61 1.11
C ILE A 258 18.85 10.30 -0.16
N ASN A 259 18.73 9.03 -0.50
CA ASN A 259 18.00 8.53 -1.67
C ASN A 259 16.48 8.55 -1.46
N TYR A 260 16.01 8.22 -0.27
CA TYR A 260 14.58 8.26 0.05
C TYR A 260 14.35 8.37 1.56
N ILE A 261 13.17 8.88 1.92
CA ILE A 261 12.65 8.88 3.29
C ILE A 261 11.23 8.33 3.25
N ARG A 262 10.89 7.48 4.22
CA ARG A 262 9.51 7.05 4.52
C ARG A 262 9.20 7.35 5.97
N PHE A 263 8.13 8.09 6.21
CA PHE A 263 7.71 8.48 7.55
C PHE A 263 6.18 8.51 7.63
N GLY A 264 5.58 7.43 8.16
CA GLY A 264 4.13 7.28 8.11
C GLY A 264 3.60 7.25 6.67
N THR A 265 2.69 8.18 6.34
CA THR A 265 2.21 8.36 4.95
C THR A 265 3.09 9.29 4.11
N PHE A 266 4.03 10.01 4.71
CA PHE A 266 4.97 10.86 4.00
C PHE A 266 6.07 10.03 3.35
N GLN A 267 6.38 10.35 2.09
CA GLN A 267 7.48 9.76 1.35
C GLN A 267 8.14 10.80 0.44
N CYS A 268 9.46 10.80 0.37
CA CYS A 268 10.25 11.55 -0.62
C CYS A 268 11.26 10.62 -1.27
N ARG A 269 11.77 11.02 -2.44
CA ARG A 269 12.82 10.30 -3.15
C ARG A 269 13.69 11.30 -3.90
N LEU A 270 14.99 11.04 -4.00
CA LEU A 270 15.78 11.72 -5.03
C LEU A 270 15.15 11.42 -6.39
N PRO A 271 15.05 12.42 -7.29
CA PRO A 271 14.77 12.14 -8.67
C PRO A 271 15.74 11.06 -9.11
N SER A 272 15.26 10.00 -9.77
CA SER A 272 16.18 9.09 -10.42
C SER A 272 17.13 9.94 -11.25
N PHE A 273 18.44 9.81 -11.01
CA PHE A 273 19.38 10.09 -12.08
C PHE A 273 18.99 9.08 -13.15
N ASP A 274 18.07 9.46 -14.03
CA ASP A 274 17.82 8.73 -15.25
C ASP A 274 19.20 8.68 -15.91
N HIS A 275 19.83 7.52 -15.82
CA HIS A 275 20.98 7.21 -16.63
C HIS A 275 20.47 7.24 -18.07
N HIS A 276 20.48 8.43 -18.67
CA HIS A 276 20.83 8.54 -20.06
C HIS A 276 22.27 8.03 -20.15
N SER A 277 22.36 6.71 -20.37
CA SER A 277 23.42 6.09 -21.14
C SER A 277 23.50 6.85 -22.47
N GLY A 278 24.32 7.89 -22.49
CA GLY A 278 24.72 8.61 -23.68
C GLY A 278 26.22 8.43 -23.85
N ASP A 279 26.56 7.44 -24.67
CA ASP A 279 27.67 7.42 -25.62
C ASP A 279 29.06 7.87 -25.15
N MET A 280 29.91 6.87 -24.86
CA MET A 280 31.27 6.78 -25.41
C MET A 280 31.53 5.35 -25.88
#